data_AF-A0A9X3B3K1-F1
#
_entry.id   AF-A0A9X3B3K1-F1
#
_cell.length_a   1.000
_cell.length_b   1.000
_cell.length_c   1.000
_cell.angle_alpha   90.00
_cell.angle_beta   90.00
_cell.angle_gamma   90.00
#
_symmetry.space_group_name_H-M   'P 1'
#
loop_
_entity.id
_entity.type
_entity.pdbx_description
1 polymer ?
#
loop_
_entity_poly.entity_id
_entity_poly.type
_entity_poly.pdbx_seq_one_letter_code
_entity_poly.pdbx_strand_id
1 'polypeptide(L)'
;MRGAVSPWWPEVRQLASRTNDATDEISGFNGSILSQADQADQADQVDQVDQVDGVMVDNARKAERLSAEASHVMQRTEQLLDLTSESSPTLSFSAMLSEVELANLEELEIKLEVYRIFIGISDKTADDLPDETQCALGRWYYEGKGSQQFYSDKDFQALEVPHREVHQQAIDAVTHHQEGRMDDAMAALSRMESANLDVMKRLRYIMRKYRPDTQQTMLPEAENLPEATEASALPPARASLL
;
A
#
# COMPACT_ATOMS: atom_id res chain seq x y z
N MET A 1 -29.36 -93.83 79.04
CA MET A 1 -29.99 -94.09 77.72
C MET A 1 -29.47 -93.04 76.75
N ARG A 2 -28.91 -93.46 75.61
CA ARG A 2 -28.62 -92.61 74.43
C ARG A 2 -29.92 -91.83 74.12
N GLY A 3 -29.93 -90.51 73.94
CA GLY A 3 -29.22 -89.77 72.91
C GLY A 3 -30.25 -89.37 71.84
N ALA A 4 -30.66 -88.11 71.84
CA ALA A 4 -31.24 -87.46 70.68
C ALA A 4 -30.58 -86.08 70.60
N VAL A 5 -29.38 -86.04 70.02
CA VAL A 5 -28.87 -84.80 69.41
C VAL A 5 -29.87 -84.49 68.31
N SER A 6 -30.57 -83.37 68.42
CA SER A 6 -31.57 -82.96 67.43
C SER A 6 -30.96 -83.03 66.04
N PRO A 7 -31.64 -83.65 65.05
CA PRO A 7 -31.09 -83.89 63.71
C PRO A 7 -30.56 -82.63 63.02
N TRP A 8 -31.03 -81.46 63.44
CA TRP A 8 -30.86 -80.15 62.82
C TRP A 8 -29.66 -79.33 63.29
N TRP A 9 -28.95 -79.75 64.35
CA TRP A 9 -27.83 -78.96 64.90
C TRP A 9 -26.61 -78.86 63.96
N PRO A 10 -26.21 -79.93 63.23
CA PRO A 10 -25.16 -79.85 62.22
C PRO A 10 -25.53 -78.90 61.07
N GLU A 11 -26.78 -78.91 60.58
CA GLU A 11 -27.23 -78.01 59.52
C GLU A 11 -27.18 -76.54 59.96
N VAL A 12 -27.59 -76.24 61.20
CA VAL A 12 -27.51 -74.85 61.73
C VAL A 12 -26.06 -74.39 61.82
N ARG A 13 -25.14 -75.25 62.26
CA ARG A 13 -23.71 -74.91 62.36
C ARG A 13 -23.07 -74.71 60.99
N GLN A 14 -23.44 -75.55 60.02
CA GLN A 14 -23.00 -75.42 58.63
C GLN A 14 -23.55 -74.14 58.00
N LEU A 15 -24.81 -73.78 58.26
CA LEU A 15 -25.40 -72.52 57.80
C LEU A 15 -24.67 -71.32 58.39
N ALA A 16 -24.43 -71.31 59.70
CA ALA A 16 -23.68 -70.24 60.36
C ALA A 16 -22.25 -70.09 59.82
N SER A 17 -21.55 -71.20 59.55
CA SER A 17 -20.23 -71.17 58.92
C SER A 17 -20.29 -70.53 57.53
N ARG A 18 -21.24 -70.97 56.69
CA ARG A 18 -21.41 -70.41 55.33
C ARG A 18 -21.80 -68.93 55.35
N THR A 19 -22.58 -68.50 56.35
CA THR A 19 -22.91 -67.09 56.55
C THR A 19 -21.70 -66.26 56.96
N ASN A 20 -20.84 -66.79 57.83
CA ASN A 20 -19.58 -66.12 58.18
C ASN A 20 -18.64 -66.02 56.97
N ASP A 21 -18.44 -67.11 56.23
CA ASP A 21 -17.60 -67.13 55.03
C ASP A 21 -18.10 -66.11 53.99
N ALA A 22 -19.42 -66.05 53.78
CA ALA A 22 -20.03 -65.05 52.90
C ALA A 22 -19.86 -63.61 53.43
N THR A 23 -19.86 -63.40 54.75
CA THR A 23 -19.67 -62.07 55.35
C THR A 23 -18.23 -61.60 55.22
N ASP A 24 -17.26 -62.50 55.34
CA ASP A 24 -15.84 -62.21 55.11
C ASP A 24 -15.57 -61.89 53.64
N GLU A 25 -16.21 -62.62 52.72
CA GLU A 25 -16.12 -62.35 51.28
C GLU A 25 -16.74 -61.00 50.91
N ILE A 26 -17.90 -60.65 51.49
CA ILE A 26 -18.51 -59.31 51.32
C ILE A 26 -17.60 -58.22 51.88
N SER A 27 -16.97 -58.44 53.03
CA SER A 27 -16.06 -57.46 53.65
C SER A 27 -14.80 -57.25 52.80
N GLY A 28 -14.23 -58.33 52.27
CA GLY A 28 -13.11 -58.26 51.32
C GLY A 28 -13.48 -57.58 50.01
N PHE A 29 -14.67 -57.86 49.48
CA PHE A 29 -15.18 -57.21 48.27
C PHE A 29 -15.44 -55.72 48.51
N ASN A 30 -16.01 -55.35 49.65
CA ASN A 30 -16.27 -53.96 50.01
C ASN A 30 -14.95 -53.18 50.20
N GLY A 31 -13.93 -53.80 50.82
CA GLY A 31 -12.59 -53.22 50.90
C GLY A 31 -11.94 -53.03 49.52
N SER A 32 -12.18 -53.95 48.59
CA SER A 32 -11.70 -53.85 47.21
C SER A 32 -12.41 -52.71 46.45
N ILE A 33 -13.73 -52.56 46.62
CA ILE A 33 -14.49 -51.44 46.03
C ILE A 33 -13.99 -50.10 46.56
N LEU A 34 -13.79 -49.97 47.88
CA LEU A 34 -13.31 -48.72 48.48
C LEU A 34 -11.91 -48.35 47.97
N SER A 35 -11.00 -49.33 47.91
CA SER A 35 -9.66 -49.13 47.34
C SER A 35 -9.70 -48.74 45.85
N GLN A 36 -10.61 -49.35 45.08
CA GLN A 36 -10.77 -49.07 43.66
C GLN A 36 -11.44 -47.70 43.41
N ALA A 37 -12.33 -47.25 44.30
CA ALA A 37 -12.94 -45.92 44.27
C ALA A 37 -11.91 -44.82 44.60
N ASP A 38 -11.07 -45.01 45.63
CA ASP A 38 -10.00 -44.06 45.98
C ASP A 38 -8.96 -43.90 44.86
N GLN A 39 -8.62 -44.99 44.16
CA GLN A 39 -7.68 -44.95 43.04
C GLN A 39 -8.26 -44.24 41.80
N ALA A 40 -9.57 -44.37 41.55
CA ALA A 40 -10.22 -43.71 40.42
C ALA A 40 -10.30 -42.18 40.59
N ASP A 41 -10.44 -41.69 41.83
CA ASP A 41 -10.57 -40.25 42.13
C ASP A 41 -9.22 -39.49 42.00
N GLN A 42 -8.09 -40.17 42.26
CA GLN A 42 -6.75 -39.56 42.17
C GLN A 42 -6.13 -39.57 40.77
N ALA A 43 -6.43 -40.56 39.93
CA ALA A 43 -5.76 -40.74 38.64
C ALA A 43 -6.25 -39.76 37.55
N ASP A 44 -7.49 -39.31 37.60
CA ASP A 44 -8.12 -38.53 36.52
C ASP A 44 -7.93 -37.01 36.67
N GLN A 45 -7.73 -36.50 37.90
CA GLN A 45 -7.73 -35.06 38.16
C GLN A 45 -6.35 -34.41 38.07
N VAL A 46 -5.26 -35.10 38.42
CA VAL A 46 -3.91 -34.52 38.42
C VAL A 46 -3.33 -34.38 37.00
N ASP A 47 -3.50 -35.40 36.16
CA ASP A 47 -2.96 -35.40 34.79
C ASP A 47 -3.72 -34.43 33.86
N GLN A 48 -5.02 -34.24 34.11
CA GLN A 48 -5.84 -33.29 33.36
C GLN A 48 -5.53 -31.82 33.72
N VAL A 49 -5.18 -31.53 34.98
CA VAL A 49 -4.77 -30.18 35.42
C VAL A 49 -3.42 -29.79 34.83
N ASP A 50 -2.43 -30.69 34.82
CA ASP A 50 -1.12 -30.44 34.20
C ASP A 50 -1.23 -30.22 32.68
N GLN A 51 -2.11 -30.97 32.00
CA GLN A 51 -2.38 -30.76 30.57
C GLN A 51 -3.07 -29.42 30.30
N VAL A 52 -4.02 -29.01 31.15
CA VAL A 52 -4.71 -27.72 31.04
C VAL A 52 -3.72 -26.56 31.25
N ASP A 53 -2.81 -26.65 32.23
CA ASP A 53 -1.78 -25.65 32.47
C ASP A 53 -0.79 -25.56 31.29
N GLY A 54 -0.38 -26.69 30.71
CA GLY A 54 0.47 -26.71 29.52
C GLY A 54 -0.17 -26.03 28.31
N VAL A 55 -1.45 -26.32 28.05
CA VAL A 55 -2.23 -25.69 26.97
C VAL A 55 -2.42 -24.19 27.23
N MET A 56 -2.64 -23.78 28.48
CA MET A 56 -2.77 -22.38 28.87
C MET A 56 -1.47 -21.59 28.61
N VAL A 57 -0.32 -22.16 28.99
CA VAL A 57 1.00 -21.56 28.75
C VAL A 57 1.30 -21.45 27.25
N ASP A 58 0.96 -22.47 26.46
CA ASP A 58 1.13 -22.45 25.01
C ASP A 58 0.21 -21.43 24.34
N ASN A 59 -1.02 -21.30 24.80
CA ASN A 59 -1.95 -20.28 24.33
C ASN A 59 -1.48 -18.87 24.68
N ALA A 60 -0.94 -18.64 25.88
CA ALA A 60 -0.35 -17.36 26.27
C ALA A 60 0.84 -16.98 25.36
N ARG A 61 1.73 -17.94 25.07
CA ARG A 61 2.85 -17.73 24.13
C ARG A 61 2.39 -17.45 22.70
N LYS A 62 1.35 -18.16 22.22
CA LYS A 62 0.74 -17.90 20.91
C LYS A 62 0.09 -16.51 20.85
N ALA A 63 -0.60 -16.10 21.90
CA ALA A 63 -1.20 -14.78 22.01
C ALA A 63 -0.14 -13.66 22.02
N GLU A 64 0.99 -13.86 22.71
CA GLU A 64 2.10 -12.91 22.72
C GLU A 64 2.76 -12.78 21.33
N ARG A 65 2.99 -13.91 20.65
CA ARG A 65 3.48 -13.91 19.26
C ARG A 65 2.51 -13.21 18.31
N LEU A 66 1.22 -13.51 18.42
CA LEU A 66 0.17 -12.88 17.62
C LEU A 66 0.11 -11.38 17.85
N SER A 67 0.27 -10.93 19.10
CA SER A 67 0.33 -9.51 19.45
C SER A 67 1.55 -8.82 18.84
N ALA A 68 2.71 -9.48 18.86
CA ALA A 68 3.93 -8.97 18.22
C ALA A 68 3.78 -8.89 16.69
N GLU A 69 3.22 -9.91 16.06
CA GLU A 69 2.92 -9.92 14.63
C GLU A 69 1.91 -8.83 14.26
N ALA A 70 0.82 -8.67 15.04
CA ALA A 70 -0.16 -7.61 14.83
C ALA A 70 0.48 -6.22 14.93
N SER A 71 1.37 -6.00 15.90
CA SER A 71 2.12 -4.74 16.03
C SER A 71 2.98 -4.45 14.81
N HIS A 72 3.67 -5.49 14.30
CA HIS A 72 4.49 -5.36 13.09
C HIS A 72 3.64 -5.09 11.83
N VAL A 73 2.46 -5.71 11.71
CA VAL A 73 1.51 -5.42 10.63
C VAL A 73 0.98 -3.99 10.70
N MET A 74 0.66 -3.50 11.90
CA MET A 74 0.22 -2.11 12.10
C MET A 74 1.31 -1.12 11.68
N GLN A 75 2.55 -1.34 12.11
CA GLN A 75 3.69 -0.50 11.72
C GLN A 75 3.91 -0.49 10.19
N ARG A 76 3.81 -1.64 9.52
CA ARG A 76 3.92 -1.72 8.06
C ARG A 76 2.76 -1.03 7.34
N THR A 77 1.57 -1.07 7.93
CA THR A 77 0.39 -0.40 7.39
C THR A 77 0.53 1.12 7.52
N GLU A 78 1.06 1.61 8.64
CA GLU A 78 1.40 3.02 8.84
C GLU A 78 2.42 3.50 7.80
N GLN A 79 3.51 2.74 7.58
CA GLN A 79 4.49 3.04 6.53
C GLN A 79 3.88 3.07 5.12
N LEU A 80 2.94 2.18 4.81
CA LEU A 80 2.23 2.20 3.52
C LEU A 80 1.32 3.43 3.37
N LEU A 81 0.67 3.86 4.45
CA LEU A 81 -0.16 5.06 4.46
C LEU A 81 0.69 6.32 4.26
N ASP A 82 1.88 6.38 4.88
CA ASP A 82 2.84 7.47 4.69
C ASP A 82 3.33 7.53 3.23
N LEU A 83 3.79 6.41 2.68
CA LEU A 83 4.23 6.32 1.28
C LEU A 83 3.14 6.72 0.28
N THR A 84 1.89 6.33 0.55
CA THR A 84 0.73 6.69 -0.30
C THR A 84 0.44 8.20 -0.20
N SER A 85 0.56 8.76 1.00
CA SER A 85 0.38 10.20 1.25
C SER A 85 1.45 11.04 0.57
N GLU A 86 2.71 10.58 0.55
CA GLU A 86 3.83 11.25 -0.14
C GLU A 86 3.75 11.10 -1.68
N SER A 87 3.22 9.98 -2.17
CA SER A 87 3.10 9.72 -3.62
C SER A 87 2.01 10.58 -4.29
N SER A 88 0.96 10.96 -3.56
CA SER A 88 -0.17 11.70 -4.11
C SER A 88 0.20 13.11 -4.62
N PRO A 89 0.95 13.95 -3.88
CA PRO A 89 1.45 15.24 -4.38
C PRO A 89 2.37 15.11 -5.59
N THR A 90 3.25 14.10 -5.60
CA THR A 90 4.19 13.85 -6.71
C THR A 90 3.47 13.46 -8.00
N LEU A 91 2.44 12.60 -7.88
CA LEU A 91 1.61 12.23 -9.02
C LEU A 91 0.78 13.41 -9.54
N SER A 92 0.19 14.19 -8.62
CA SER A 92 -0.56 15.41 -8.98
C SER A 92 0.33 16.43 -9.70
N PHE A 93 1.55 16.65 -9.19
CA PHE A 93 2.54 17.52 -9.82
C PHE A 93 2.95 17.02 -11.21
N SER A 94 3.14 15.71 -11.36
CA SER A 94 3.50 15.11 -12.66
C SER A 94 2.38 15.26 -13.69
N ALA A 95 1.12 15.13 -13.27
CA ALA A 95 -0.04 15.38 -14.13
C ALA A 95 -0.13 16.87 -14.53
N MET A 96 0.06 17.79 -13.58
CA MET A 96 0.10 19.24 -13.85
C MET A 96 1.22 19.60 -14.83
N LEU A 97 2.43 19.06 -14.62
CA LEU A 97 3.55 19.26 -15.53
C LEU A 97 3.22 18.76 -16.94
N SER A 98 2.59 17.58 -17.05
CA SER A 98 2.21 17.03 -18.36
C SER A 98 1.19 17.90 -19.09
N GLU A 99 0.22 18.47 -18.37
CA GLU A 99 -0.77 19.41 -18.95
C GLU A 99 -0.09 20.70 -19.44
N VAL A 100 0.86 21.23 -18.67
CA VAL A 100 1.63 22.42 -19.04
C VAL A 100 2.53 22.16 -20.24
N GLU A 101 3.18 20.99 -20.31
CA GLU A 101 4.00 20.64 -21.48
C GLU A 101 3.16 20.44 -22.74
N LEU A 102 1.95 19.88 -22.62
CA LEU A 102 1.01 19.81 -23.74
C LEU A 102 0.63 21.22 -24.21
N ALA A 103 0.32 22.13 -23.29
CA ALA A 103 0.05 23.53 -23.61
C ALA A 103 1.23 24.19 -24.32
N ASN A 104 2.47 23.95 -23.88
CA ASN A 104 3.68 24.46 -24.55
C ASN A 104 3.83 23.95 -25.99
N LEU A 105 3.42 22.70 -26.27
CA LEU A 105 3.49 22.13 -27.61
C LEU A 105 2.47 22.77 -28.56
N GLU A 106 1.26 23.08 -28.10
CA GLU A 106 0.25 23.78 -28.89
C GLU A 106 0.66 25.25 -29.17
N GLU A 107 1.31 25.91 -28.21
CA GLU A 107 1.92 27.23 -28.42
C GLU A 107 3.04 27.23 -29.49
N LEU A 108 3.77 26.11 -29.63
CA LEU A 108 4.72 25.93 -30.73
C LEU A 108 3.99 25.70 -32.06
N GLU A 109 2.83 25.05 -32.04
CA GLU A 109 2.04 24.79 -33.25
C GLU A 109 1.57 26.09 -33.91
N ILE A 110 1.04 27.05 -33.14
CA ILE A 110 0.61 28.35 -33.70
C ILE A 110 1.79 29.11 -34.31
N LYS A 111 2.95 29.13 -33.63
CA LYS A 111 4.18 29.75 -34.15
C LYS A 111 4.63 29.11 -35.46
N LEU A 112 4.63 27.78 -35.52
CA LEU A 112 4.97 27.05 -36.74
C LEU A 112 3.95 27.29 -37.86
N GLU A 113 2.67 27.46 -37.54
CA GLU A 113 1.64 27.80 -38.52
C GLU A 113 1.88 29.18 -39.14
N VAL A 114 2.12 30.20 -38.31
CA VAL A 114 2.45 31.55 -38.80
C VAL A 114 3.68 31.50 -39.72
N TYR A 115 4.71 30.74 -39.35
CA TYR A 115 5.88 30.54 -40.21
C TYR A 115 5.53 29.86 -41.54
N ARG A 116 4.71 28.80 -41.53
CA ARG A 116 4.27 28.11 -42.74
C ARG A 116 3.51 29.03 -43.69
N ILE A 117 2.67 29.91 -43.15
CA ILE A 117 1.96 30.94 -43.92
C ILE A 117 2.95 31.90 -44.57
N PHE A 118 3.93 32.41 -43.80
CA PHE A 118 4.91 33.39 -44.29
C PHE A 118 5.80 32.84 -45.41
N ILE A 119 6.10 31.54 -45.39
CA ILE A 119 6.91 30.87 -46.44
C ILE A 119 6.05 30.26 -47.56
N GLY A 120 4.73 30.44 -47.54
CA GLY A 120 3.81 29.97 -48.57
C GLY A 120 3.59 28.45 -48.60
N ILE A 121 3.80 27.76 -47.48
CA ILE A 121 3.51 26.32 -47.34
C ILE A 121 2.06 26.10 -46.87
N SER A 122 1.47 27.07 -46.17
CA SER A 122 0.10 27.01 -45.65
C SER A 122 -0.74 28.15 -46.23
N ASP A 123 -1.95 27.81 -46.68
CA ASP A 123 -2.94 28.75 -47.22
C ASP A 123 -3.91 29.26 -46.14
N LYS A 124 -3.67 28.91 -44.87
CA LYS A 124 -4.50 29.38 -43.75
C LYS A 124 -4.45 30.91 -43.63
N THR A 125 -5.54 31.45 -43.12
CA THR A 125 -5.76 32.87 -42.91
C THR A 125 -5.76 33.23 -41.43
N ALA A 126 -5.82 34.53 -41.13
CA ALA A 126 -5.93 35.00 -39.75
C ALA A 126 -7.16 34.42 -39.03
N ASP A 127 -8.26 34.21 -39.75
CA ASP A 127 -9.50 33.63 -39.21
C ASP A 127 -9.39 32.13 -38.89
N ASP A 128 -8.38 31.44 -39.42
CA ASP A 128 -8.11 30.03 -39.16
C ASP A 128 -7.21 29.81 -37.93
N LEU A 129 -6.68 30.89 -37.34
CA LEU A 129 -5.87 30.83 -36.14
C LEU A 129 -6.77 30.84 -34.89
N PRO A 130 -6.49 29.98 -33.89
CA PRO A 130 -7.28 29.96 -32.67
C PRO A 130 -7.06 31.25 -31.85
N ASP A 131 -8.09 31.66 -31.11
CA ASP A 131 -7.94 32.65 -30.05
C ASP A 131 -7.32 32.05 -28.77
N GLU A 132 -6.98 32.88 -27.79
CA GLU A 132 -6.34 32.47 -26.55
C GLU A 132 -7.23 31.61 -25.65
N THR A 133 -8.54 31.54 -25.89
CA THR A 133 -9.46 30.67 -25.13
C THR A 133 -9.57 29.29 -25.77
N GLN A 134 -9.24 29.18 -27.05
CA GLN A 134 -9.38 27.97 -27.86
C GLN A 134 -8.15 27.07 -27.84
N CYS A 135 -6.99 27.49 -27.34
CA CYS A 135 -5.82 26.62 -27.18
C CYS A 135 -5.85 25.83 -25.85
N ALA A 136 -5.02 24.79 -25.69
CA ALA A 136 -4.95 24.01 -24.46
C ALA A 136 -4.51 24.84 -23.26
N LEU A 137 -3.60 25.80 -23.45
CA LEU A 137 -3.20 26.72 -22.39
C LEU A 137 -4.41 27.55 -21.91
N GLY A 138 -5.18 28.08 -22.85
CA GLY A 138 -6.43 28.80 -22.62
C GLY A 138 -7.45 27.97 -21.86
N ARG A 139 -7.77 26.79 -22.37
CA ARG A 139 -8.70 25.86 -21.71
C ARG A 139 -8.23 25.52 -20.30
N TRP A 140 -6.94 25.26 -20.11
CA TRP A 140 -6.36 24.99 -18.79
C TRP A 140 -6.44 26.20 -17.85
N TYR A 141 -6.19 27.40 -18.39
CA TYR A 141 -6.15 28.66 -17.66
C TYR A 141 -7.54 29.13 -17.22
N TYR A 142 -8.52 29.16 -18.13
CA TYR A 142 -9.85 29.73 -17.88
C TYR A 142 -10.81 28.73 -17.20
N GLU A 143 -10.88 27.50 -17.71
CA GLU A 143 -11.94 26.53 -17.34
C GLU A 143 -11.40 25.26 -16.68
N GLY A 144 -10.11 24.97 -16.87
CA GLY A 144 -9.47 23.73 -16.45
C GLY A 144 -8.97 23.72 -15.01
N LYS A 145 -8.12 22.72 -14.72
CA LYS A 145 -7.50 22.54 -13.40
C LYS A 145 -6.65 23.72 -12.97
N GLY A 146 -6.05 24.44 -13.91
CA GLY A 146 -5.27 25.64 -13.65
C GLY A 146 -6.08 26.67 -12.87
N SER A 147 -7.25 27.03 -13.41
CA SER A 147 -8.22 27.91 -12.73
C SER A 147 -8.62 27.37 -11.36
N GLN A 148 -9.00 26.10 -11.27
CA GLN A 148 -9.51 25.50 -10.03
C GLN A 148 -8.49 25.50 -8.88
N GLN A 149 -7.20 25.33 -9.20
CA GLN A 149 -6.14 25.17 -8.20
C GLN A 149 -5.36 26.45 -7.93
N PHE A 150 -5.21 27.33 -8.92
CA PHE A 150 -4.27 28.46 -8.88
C PHE A 150 -4.93 29.82 -9.10
N TYR A 151 -6.26 29.91 -9.15
CA TYR A 151 -6.96 31.17 -9.41
C TYR A 151 -6.49 32.35 -8.54
N SER A 152 -6.18 32.11 -7.26
CA SER A 152 -5.72 33.15 -6.33
C SER A 152 -4.22 33.45 -6.41
N ASP A 153 -3.45 32.68 -7.19
CA ASP A 153 -2.02 32.88 -7.36
C ASP A 153 -1.76 33.99 -8.40
N LYS A 154 -1.10 35.06 -7.96
CA LYS A 154 -0.73 36.19 -8.82
C LYS A 154 0.20 35.78 -9.97
N ASP A 155 1.05 34.79 -9.76
CA ASP A 155 1.98 34.32 -10.80
C ASP A 155 1.23 33.56 -11.89
N PHE A 156 0.19 32.80 -11.50
CA PHE A 156 -0.75 32.16 -12.42
C PHE A 156 -1.56 33.21 -13.18
N GLN A 157 -2.18 34.16 -12.48
CA GLN A 157 -2.96 35.24 -13.11
C GLN A 157 -2.14 36.02 -14.14
N ALA A 158 -0.85 36.24 -13.86
CA ALA A 158 0.04 36.98 -14.74
C ALA A 158 0.43 36.22 -16.04
N LEU A 159 -0.05 35.00 -16.26
CA LEU A 159 0.05 34.29 -17.54
C LEU A 159 -0.87 34.87 -18.62
N GLU A 160 -2.02 35.42 -18.22
CA GLU A 160 -3.10 35.77 -19.15
C GLU A 160 -2.67 36.79 -20.20
N VAL A 161 -2.00 37.85 -19.75
CA VAL A 161 -1.59 38.96 -20.60
C VAL A 161 -0.62 38.51 -21.70
N PRO A 162 0.54 37.89 -21.39
CA PRO A 162 1.45 37.45 -22.43
C PRO A 162 0.85 36.32 -23.29
N HIS A 163 -0.01 35.46 -22.74
CA HIS A 163 -0.69 34.43 -23.53
C HIS A 163 -1.64 35.01 -24.58
N ARG A 164 -2.51 35.95 -24.18
CA ARG A 164 -3.37 36.68 -25.12
C ARG A 164 -2.56 37.45 -26.16
N GLU A 165 -1.41 38.02 -25.76
CA GLU A 165 -0.53 38.73 -26.68
C GLU A 165 0.09 37.80 -27.74
N VAL A 166 0.39 36.53 -27.43
CA VAL A 166 0.81 35.54 -28.45
C VAL A 166 -0.24 35.41 -29.54
N HIS A 167 -1.49 35.11 -29.16
CA HIS A 167 -2.57 34.89 -30.11
C HIS A 167 -2.91 36.15 -30.92
N GLN A 168 -3.03 37.29 -30.25
CA GLN A 168 -3.30 38.56 -30.94
C GLN A 168 -2.20 38.90 -31.94
N GLN A 169 -0.93 38.74 -31.57
CA GLN A 169 0.18 39.05 -32.47
C GLN A 169 0.35 38.01 -33.59
N ALA A 170 -0.06 36.76 -33.38
CA ALA A 170 -0.13 35.76 -34.45
C ALA A 170 -1.16 36.16 -35.52
N ILE A 171 -2.35 36.58 -35.08
CA ILE A 171 -3.43 37.07 -35.96
C ILE A 171 -2.95 38.31 -36.70
N ASP A 172 -2.44 39.33 -35.98
CA ASP A 172 -1.93 40.58 -36.58
C ASP A 172 -0.83 40.29 -37.62
N ALA A 173 0.09 39.37 -37.32
CA ALA A 173 1.18 39.00 -38.21
C ALA A 173 0.66 38.41 -39.54
N VAL A 174 -0.32 37.50 -39.47
CA VAL A 174 -0.93 36.90 -40.67
C VAL A 174 -1.76 37.93 -41.44
N THR A 175 -2.54 38.77 -40.75
CA THR A 175 -3.32 39.84 -41.40
C THR A 175 -2.41 40.80 -42.17
N HIS A 176 -1.35 41.30 -41.54
CA HIS A 176 -0.40 42.20 -42.19
C HIS A 176 0.30 41.53 -43.38
N HIS A 177 0.66 40.25 -43.26
CA HIS A 177 1.25 39.48 -44.34
C HIS A 177 0.31 39.39 -45.56
N GLN A 178 -0.98 39.10 -45.33
CA GLN A 178 -2.00 39.01 -46.38
C GLN A 178 -2.26 40.34 -47.09
N GLU A 179 -2.14 41.45 -46.37
CA GLU A 179 -2.25 42.81 -46.91
C GLU A 179 -0.97 43.29 -47.61
N GLY A 180 0.09 42.47 -47.65
CA GLY A 180 1.39 42.83 -48.23
C GLY A 180 2.22 43.78 -47.36
N ARG A 181 1.85 43.99 -46.10
CA ARG A 181 2.54 44.86 -45.13
C ARG A 181 3.63 44.09 -44.39
N MET A 182 4.69 43.73 -45.10
CA MET A 182 5.72 42.82 -44.58
C MET A 182 6.44 43.36 -43.32
N ASP A 183 6.73 44.66 -43.24
CA ASP A 183 7.38 45.25 -42.06
C ASP A 183 6.50 45.14 -40.81
N ASP A 184 5.20 45.42 -40.94
CA ASP A 184 4.23 45.28 -39.85
C ASP A 184 4.07 43.80 -39.45
N ALA A 185 4.05 42.89 -40.42
CA ALA A 185 3.95 41.45 -40.22
C ALA A 185 5.14 40.90 -39.43
N MET A 186 6.37 41.31 -39.80
CA MET A 186 7.58 40.92 -39.08
C MET A 186 7.66 41.51 -37.68
N ALA A 187 7.17 42.74 -37.49
CA ALA A 187 7.09 43.36 -36.17
C ALA A 187 6.10 42.63 -35.25
N ALA A 188 4.94 42.24 -35.76
CA ALA A 188 3.95 41.44 -35.03
C ALA A 188 4.50 40.05 -34.69
N LEU A 189 5.14 39.37 -35.66
CA LEU A 189 5.80 38.09 -35.43
C LEU A 189 6.84 38.17 -34.31
N SER A 190 7.68 39.20 -34.30
CA SER A 190 8.67 39.40 -33.23
C SER A 190 8.02 39.61 -31.84
N ARG A 191 6.89 40.32 -31.78
CA ARG A 191 6.13 40.51 -30.53
C ARG A 191 5.48 39.20 -30.06
N MET A 192 4.89 38.43 -30.98
CA MET A 192 4.35 37.09 -30.70
C MET A 192 5.42 36.20 -30.05
N GLU A 193 6.61 36.14 -30.62
CA GLU A 193 7.71 35.33 -30.07
C GLU A 193 8.19 35.82 -28.70
N SER A 194 8.25 37.13 -28.51
CA SER A 194 8.64 37.74 -27.23
C SER A 194 7.62 37.43 -26.13
N ALA A 195 6.33 37.51 -26.45
CA ALA A 195 5.24 37.16 -25.55
C ALA A 195 5.27 35.65 -25.19
N ASN A 196 5.50 34.78 -26.18
CA ASN A 196 5.62 33.34 -25.95
C ASN A 196 6.79 33.00 -25.01
N LEU A 197 7.93 33.69 -25.14
CA LEU A 197 9.04 33.55 -24.21
C LEU A 197 8.67 33.95 -22.77
N ASP A 198 7.80 34.95 -22.59
CA ASP A 198 7.31 35.34 -21.26
C ASP A 198 6.37 34.27 -20.67
N VAL A 199 5.42 33.76 -21.45
CA VAL A 199 4.56 32.62 -21.07
C VAL A 199 5.42 31.45 -20.58
N MET A 200 6.42 31.03 -21.36
CA MET A 200 7.30 29.92 -21.01
C MET A 200 8.11 30.16 -19.74
N LYS A 201 8.55 31.41 -19.49
CA LYS A 201 9.26 31.77 -18.25
C LYS A 201 8.35 31.66 -17.03
N ARG A 202 7.12 32.15 -17.15
CA ARG A 202 6.12 32.13 -16.07
C ARG A 202 5.66 30.72 -15.76
N LEU A 203 5.36 29.90 -16.77
CA LEU A 203 5.02 28.49 -16.58
C LEU A 203 6.14 27.73 -15.86
N ARG A 204 7.40 27.88 -16.27
CA ARG A 204 8.55 27.30 -15.55
C ARG A 204 8.71 27.82 -14.12
N TYR A 205 8.33 29.06 -13.85
CA TYR A 205 8.34 29.59 -12.50
C TYR A 205 7.26 28.93 -11.64
N ILE A 206 6.03 28.85 -12.13
CA ILE A 206 4.91 28.17 -11.46
C ILE A 206 5.25 26.70 -11.20
N MET A 207 5.80 25.98 -12.19
CA MET A 207 6.22 24.57 -12.02
C MET A 207 7.25 24.41 -10.90
N ARG A 208 8.20 25.35 -10.76
CA ARG A 208 9.18 25.28 -9.66
C ARG A 208 8.55 25.61 -8.31
N LYS A 209 7.62 26.58 -8.28
CA LYS A 209 6.91 27.02 -7.07
C LYS A 209 6.07 25.89 -6.45
N TYR A 210 5.47 25.04 -7.29
CA TYR A 210 4.61 23.94 -6.85
C TYR A 210 5.27 22.56 -6.86
N ARG A 211 6.58 22.49 -7.14
CA ARG A 211 7.32 21.22 -7.13
C ARG A 211 7.34 20.65 -5.70
N PRO A 212 6.90 19.40 -5.47
CA PRO A 212 7.01 18.78 -4.16
C PRO A 212 8.47 18.53 -3.80
N ASP A 213 8.85 18.79 -2.54
CA ASP A 213 10.18 18.54 -2.02
C ASP A 213 10.46 17.03 -1.99
N THR A 214 11.11 16.53 -3.04
CA THR A 214 11.49 15.11 -3.16
C THR A 214 12.85 14.81 -2.52
N GLN A 215 13.46 15.79 -1.84
CA GLN A 215 14.81 15.69 -1.29
C GLN A 215 14.83 14.99 0.08
N GLN A 216 14.24 13.79 0.19
CA GLN A 216 14.50 12.90 1.32
C GLN A 216 14.35 11.40 1.01
N THR A 217 13.90 11.04 -0.20
CA THR A 217 13.83 9.64 -0.65
C THR A 217 15.01 9.29 -1.55
N MET A 218 16.23 9.58 -1.11
CA MET A 218 17.38 8.83 -1.64
C MET A 218 17.36 7.47 -0.94
N LEU A 219 17.19 6.41 -1.74
CA LEU A 219 17.37 5.01 -1.33
C LEU A 219 18.61 4.92 -0.43
N PRO A 220 18.56 4.26 0.75
CA PRO A 220 19.77 4.04 1.53
C PRO A 220 20.76 3.29 0.65
N GLU A 221 21.96 3.87 0.48
CA GLU A 221 23.09 3.20 -0.14
C GLU A 221 23.22 1.81 0.49
N ALA A 222 23.23 0.79 -0.36
CA ALA A 222 23.51 -0.56 0.04
C ALA A 222 25.00 -0.67 0.44
N GLU A 223 25.35 -0.13 1.61
CA GLU A 223 26.63 -0.36 2.26
C GLU A 223 26.47 -1.40 3.37
N ASN A 224 27.34 -2.41 3.31
CA ASN A 224 27.52 -3.54 4.21
C ASN A 224 26.52 -4.71 4.13
N LEU A 225 26.70 -5.53 3.09
CA LEU A 225 26.61 -6.98 3.27
C LEU A 225 27.98 -7.49 3.76
N PRO A 226 28.09 -8.19 4.90
CA PRO A 226 29.34 -8.79 5.31
C PRO A 226 29.70 -9.95 4.37
N GLU A 227 30.96 -9.97 3.92
CA GLU A 227 31.57 -11.08 3.18
C GLU A 227 31.32 -12.40 3.92
N ALA A 228 30.63 -13.32 3.27
CA ALA A 228 30.52 -14.70 3.71
C ALA A 228 31.90 -15.37 3.60
N THR A 229 32.59 -15.48 4.72
CA THR A 229 33.78 -16.33 4.86
C THR A 229 33.36 -17.78 5.10
N GLU A 230 34.00 -18.67 4.36
CA GLU A 230 33.77 -20.12 4.27
C GLU A 230 33.85 -20.87 5.61
N ALA A 231 33.04 -21.93 5.76
CA ALA A 231 33.52 -23.32 5.88
C ALA A 231 32.47 -24.23 6.57
N SER A 232 32.01 -25.28 5.87
CA SER A 232 31.86 -26.61 6.50
C SER A 232 31.75 -27.70 5.43
N ALA A 233 32.62 -28.69 5.57
CA ALA A 233 32.94 -29.73 4.61
C ALA A 233 31.84 -30.79 4.41
N LEU A 234 31.70 -31.26 3.17
CA LEU A 234 31.00 -32.50 2.81
C LEU A 234 31.92 -33.72 3.02
N PRO A 235 31.45 -34.83 3.61
CA PRO A 235 32.20 -36.08 3.63
C PRO A 235 32.01 -36.87 2.32
N PRO A 236 32.93 -37.80 1.97
CA PRO A 236 32.92 -38.45 0.67
C PRO A 236 31.85 -39.55 0.57
N ALA A 237 31.26 -39.65 -0.62
CA ALA A 237 30.27 -40.67 -0.98
C ALA A 237 30.90 -42.07 -0.95
N ARG A 238 30.30 -42.99 -0.19
CA ARG A 238 30.60 -44.44 -0.27
C ARG A 238 29.95 -45.01 -1.52
N ALA A 239 30.78 -45.45 -2.46
CA ALA A 239 30.37 -46.45 -3.45
C ALA A 239 30.15 -47.79 -2.72
N SER A 240 29.00 -48.40 -2.88
CA SER A 240 28.79 -49.81 -2.58
C SER A 240 27.84 -50.40 -3.61
N LEU A 241 28.39 -51.40 -4.29
CA LEU A 241 27.79 -52.33 -5.22
C LEU A 241 26.49 -52.93 -4.67
N LEU A 242 25.49 -53.03 -5.54
CA LEU A 242 24.73 -54.26 -5.84
C LEU A 242 24.10 -54.11 -7.23
#